data_AF-A0A164PFM3-F1
#
_entry.id   AF-A0A164PFM3-F1
#
_cell.length_a   1.000
_cell.length_b   1.000
_cell.length_c   1.000
_cell.angle_alpha   90.00
_cell.angle_beta   90.00
_cell.angle_gamma   90.00
#
_symmetry.space_group_name_H-M   'P 1'
#
loop_
_entity.id
_entity.type
_entity.pdbx_description
1 polymer ?
#
loop_
_entity_poly.entity_id
_entity_poly.type
_entity_poly.pdbx_seq_one_letter_code
_entity_poly.pdbx_strand_id
1 'polypeptide(L)'
;MTDKHRGSSTKGDPDHFGMVMRGEREARGWSRKTLHDEHDGPSEMTQYGVEIVRKKRPKKPTYDGYDRAFGWPPGTAAGIFHGDPPPRKNEPATGGGEDDVRQAIAFRLSGYSPAELGQVLDLLKIVEGMRKPTPEGD
;
A
#
# COMPACT_ATOMS: atom_id res chain seq x y z
N MET A 1 -3.74 -15.55 30.80
CA MET A 1 -4.27 -15.74 29.43
C MET A 1 -3.27 -15.13 28.47
N THR A 2 -2.37 -15.96 27.95
CA THR A 2 -1.38 -15.54 26.95
C THR A 2 -1.99 -15.76 25.58
N ASP A 3 -2.41 -14.66 24.94
CA ASP A 3 -2.84 -14.66 23.55
C ASP A 3 -1.60 -14.90 22.67
N LYS A 4 -1.40 -16.17 22.32
CA LYS A 4 -0.56 -16.60 21.22
C LYS A 4 -1.52 -16.99 20.12
N HIS A 5 -1.66 -16.18 19.06
CA HIS A 5 -1.75 -16.65 17.67
C HIS A 5 -1.78 -15.46 16.70
N ARG A 6 -0.61 -15.00 16.27
CA ARG A 6 -0.45 -14.46 14.91
C ARG A 6 0.73 -15.18 14.27
N GLY A 7 0.46 -16.40 13.81
CA GLY A 7 1.42 -17.19 13.05
C GLY A 7 1.80 -16.43 11.79
N SER A 8 3.08 -16.06 11.69
CA SER A 8 3.74 -15.71 10.43
C SER A 8 3.62 -16.91 9.50
N SER A 9 2.64 -16.90 8.60
CA SER A 9 2.56 -17.88 7.52
C SER A 9 3.57 -17.49 6.46
N THR A 10 4.77 -18.07 6.52
CA THR A 10 5.76 -18.00 5.44
C THR A 10 5.29 -18.66 4.14
N LYS A 11 4.14 -19.34 4.15
CA LYS A 11 3.46 -19.87 2.97
C LYS A 11 2.49 -18.79 2.46
N GLY A 12 2.82 -18.17 1.33
CA GLY A 12 1.96 -17.19 0.70
C GLY A 12 0.60 -17.77 0.27
N ASP A 13 -0.35 -16.87 0.07
CA ASP A 13 -1.77 -17.17 -0.15
C ASP A 13 -2.18 -16.78 -1.59
N PRO A 14 -2.23 -17.75 -2.52
CA PRO A 14 -2.62 -17.49 -3.91
C PRO A 14 -4.09 -17.08 -4.05
N ASP A 15 -4.96 -17.49 -3.12
CA ASP A 15 -6.38 -17.15 -3.18
C ASP A 15 -6.60 -15.69 -2.78
N HIS A 16 -6.00 -15.28 -1.66
CA HIS A 16 -6.01 -13.89 -1.23
C HIS A 16 -5.37 -12.98 -2.28
N PHE A 17 -4.18 -13.35 -2.77
CA PHE A 17 -3.49 -12.59 -3.80
C PHE A 17 -4.34 -12.41 -5.06
N GLY A 18 -4.93 -13.49 -5.57
CA GLY A 18 -5.80 -13.45 -6.74
C GLY A 18 -7.03 -12.56 -6.54
N MET A 19 -7.63 -12.60 -5.35
CA MET A 19 -8.76 -11.74 -4.99
C MET A 19 -8.36 -10.25 -4.95
N VAL A 20 -7.22 -9.91 -4.35
CA VAL A 20 -6.73 -8.53 -4.26
C VAL A 20 -6.39 -7.96 -5.63
N MET A 21 -5.63 -8.70 -6.46
CA MET A 21 -5.28 -8.23 -7.82
C MET A 21 -6.53 -7.99 -8.67
N ARG A 22 -7.52 -8.91 -8.58
CA ARG A 22 -8.81 -8.75 -9.25
C ARG A 22 -9.56 -7.51 -8.77
N GLY A 23 -9.64 -7.33 -7.45
CA GLY A 23 -10.33 -6.20 -6.83
C GLY A 23 -9.71 -4.85 -7.20
N GLU A 24 -8.38 -4.75 -7.20
CA GLU A 24 -7.67 -3.53 -7.61
C GLU A 24 -7.88 -3.21 -9.09
N ARG A 25 -7.80 -4.22 -9.96
CA ARG A 25 -8.07 -4.07 -11.39
C ARG A 25 -9.52 -3.60 -11.64
N GLU A 26 -10.50 -4.25 -11.01
CA GLU A 26 -11.92 -3.90 -11.16
C GLU A 26 -12.25 -2.54 -10.55
N ALA A 27 -11.65 -2.18 -9.41
CA ALA A 27 -11.85 -0.87 -8.77
C ALA A 27 -11.34 0.31 -9.62
N ARG A 28 -10.41 0.06 -10.53
CA ARG A 28 -9.92 1.04 -11.51
C ARG A 28 -10.71 1.00 -12.82
N GLY A 29 -11.72 0.13 -12.92
CA GLY A 29 -12.52 -0.05 -14.13
C GLY A 29 -11.77 -0.76 -15.26
N TRP A 30 -10.66 -1.44 -14.96
CA TRP A 30 -9.81 -2.05 -15.99
C TRP A 30 -10.24 -3.47 -16.33
N SER A 31 -10.23 -3.80 -17.62
CA SER A 31 -10.26 -5.20 -18.07
C SER A 31 -8.87 -5.83 -17.91
N ARG A 32 -8.76 -7.17 -18.02
CA ARG A 32 -7.43 -7.82 -18.03
C ARG A 32 -6.58 -7.35 -19.21
N LYS A 33 -7.23 -7.19 -20.37
CA LYS A 33 -6.63 -6.64 -21.58
C LYS A 33 -6.08 -5.23 -21.34
N THR A 34 -6.89 -4.33 -20.78
CA THR A 34 -6.49 -2.96 -20.42
C THR A 34 -5.27 -2.95 -19.50
N LEU A 35 -5.25 -3.81 -18.47
CA LEU A 35 -4.12 -3.90 -17.55
C LEU A 35 -2.81 -4.31 -18.28
N HIS A 36 -2.90 -5.18 -19.30
CA HIS A 36 -1.74 -5.59 -20.09
C HIS A 36 -1.33 -4.52 -21.11
N ASP A 37 -2.27 -4.08 -21.95
CA ASP A 37 -2.00 -3.25 -23.12
C ASP A 37 -1.67 -1.80 -22.75
N GLU A 38 -2.33 -1.25 -21.73
CA GLU A 38 -2.25 0.17 -21.39
C GLU A 38 -1.41 0.45 -20.13
N HIS A 39 -1.21 -0.55 -19.28
CA HIS A 39 -0.56 -0.39 -17.98
C HIS A 39 0.68 -1.29 -17.79
N ASP A 40 1.20 -1.93 -18.84
CA ASP A 40 2.39 -2.78 -18.79
C ASP A 40 2.34 -3.89 -17.72
N GLY A 41 1.13 -4.40 -17.48
CA GLY A 41 0.89 -5.46 -16.52
C GLY A 41 1.07 -6.86 -17.11
N PRO A 42 0.90 -7.91 -16.28
CA PRO A 42 1.08 -9.30 -16.72
C PRO A 42 0.14 -9.66 -17.86
N SER A 43 0.48 -10.64 -18.70
CA SER A 43 -0.40 -11.05 -19.80
C SER A 43 -1.79 -11.50 -19.31
N GLU A 44 -2.81 -11.35 -20.15
CA GLU A 44 -4.20 -11.71 -19.80
C GLU A 44 -4.33 -13.15 -19.26
N MET A 45 -3.61 -14.10 -19.88
CA MET A 45 -3.58 -15.50 -19.43
C MET A 45 -2.95 -15.66 -18.05
N THR A 46 -1.90 -14.88 -17.75
CA THR A 46 -1.26 -14.85 -16.43
C THR A 46 -2.21 -14.27 -15.39
N GLN A 47 -2.88 -13.16 -15.72
CA GLN A 47 -3.89 -12.55 -14.85
C GLN A 47 -5.04 -13.52 -14.57
N TYR A 48 -5.55 -14.22 -15.59
CA TYR A 48 -6.58 -15.25 -15.41
C TYR A 48 -6.13 -16.39 -14.48
N GLY A 49 -4.89 -16.85 -14.65
CA GLY A 49 -4.29 -17.86 -13.80
C GLY A 49 -4.14 -17.44 -12.33
N VAL A 50 -3.92 -16.14 -12.09
CA VAL A 50 -3.80 -15.54 -10.75
C VAL A 50 -5.18 -15.30 -10.13
N GLU A 51 -6.07 -14.62 -10.84
CA GLU A 51 -7.33 -14.10 -10.29
C GLU A 51 -8.43 -15.17 -10.15
N ILE A 52 -8.47 -16.11 -11.10
CA ILE A 52 -9.57 -17.08 -11.23
C ILE A 52 -9.10 -18.47 -10.87
N VAL A 53 -8.04 -18.96 -11.53
CA VAL A 53 -7.56 -20.33 -11.32
C VAL A 53 -6.76 -20.44 -10.03
N ARG A 54 -6.27 -19.31 -9.50
CA ARG A 54 -5.55 -19.21 -8.21
C ARG A 54 -4.46 -20.27 -8.09
N LYS A 55 -3.64 -20.36 -9.15
CA LYS A 55 -2.58 -21.37 -9.30
C LYS A 55 -1.46 -21.15 -8.27
N LYS A 56 -0.51 -22.10 -8.25
CA LYS A 56 0.75 -22.03 -7.50
C LYS A 56 1.42 -20.65 -7.59
N ARG A 57 2.20 -20.32 -6.56
CA ARG A 57 3.02 -19.10 -6.40
C ARG A 57 3.41 -18.44 -7.74
N PRO A 58 2.94 -17.21 -8.01
CA PRO A 58 3.39 -16.43 -9.15
C PRO A 58 4.91 -16.23 -9.18
N LYS A 59 5.47 -16.11 -10.39
CA LYS A 59 6.91 -15.83 -10.58
C LYS A 59 7.19 -14.35 -10.37
N LYS A 60 8.45 -14.00 -10.11
CA LYS A 60 8.90 -12.61 -9.92
C LYS A 60 8.40 -11.63 -11.01
N PRO A 61 8.48 -11.95 -12.31
CA PRO A 61 8.00 -11.03 -13.36
C PRO A 61 6.49 -10.74 -13.27
N THR A 62 5.70 -11.65 -12.70
CA THR A 62 4.27 -11.44 -12.48
C THR A 62 4.03 -10.43 -11.36
N TYR A 63 4.76 -10.51 -10.24
CA TYR A 63 4.68 -9.50 -9.19
C TYR A 63 5.12 -8.14 -9.70
N ASP A 64 6.29 -8.08 -10.34
CA ASP A 64 6.83 -6.84 -10.89
C ASP A 64 5.85 -6.20 -11.90
N GLY A 65 5.17 -7.01 -12.71
CA GLY A 65 4.14 -6.52 -13.64
C GLY A 65 2.94 -5.89 -12.93
N TYR A 66 2.47 -6.48 -11.82
CA TYR A 66 1.39 -5.87 -11.03
C TYR A 66 1.85 -4.60 -10.32
N ASP A 67 3.08 -4.58 -9.79
CA ASP A 67 3.64 -3.38 -9.15
C ASP A 67 3.68 -2.21 -10.14
N ARG A 68 4.19 -2.44 -11.35
CA ARG A 68 4.21 -1.41 -12.41
C ARG A 68 2.80 -0.97 -12.81
N ALA A 69 1.91 -1.92 -13.09
CA ALA A 69 0.57 -1.61 -13.57
C ALA A 69 -0.27 -0.82 -12.56
N PHE A 70 -0.10 -1.08 -11.27
CA PHE A 70 -0.81 -0.36 -10.21
C PHE A 70 -0.07 0.87 -9.68
N GLY A 71 1.16 1.12 -10.15
CA GLY A 71 2.01 2.20 -9.66
C GLY A 71 2.49 2.00 -8.22
N TRP A 72 2.66 0.76 -7.80
CA TRP A 72 3.13 0.40 -6.46
C TRP A 72 4.66 0.33 -6.39
N PRO A 73 5.23 0.48 -5.17
CA PRO A 73 6.64 0.18 -4.94
C PRO A 73 7.00 -1.25 -5.40
N PRO A 74 8.22 -1.47 -5.93
CA PRO A 74 8.69 -2.82 -6.23
C PRO A 74 8.63 -3.75 -5.03
N GLY A 75 8.02 -4.92 -5.20
CA GLY A 75 7.87 -5.94 -4.16
C GLY A 75 6.54 -5.87 -3.41
N THR A 76 5.70 -4.86 -3.63
CA THR A 76 4.39 -4.76 -2.97
C THR A 76 3.48 -5.94 -3.30
N ALA A 77 3.36 -6.32 -4.57
CA ALA A 77 2.56 -7.47 -4.99
C ALA A 77 3.09 -8.79 -4.38
N ALA A 78 4.42 -8.92 -4.24
CA ALA A 78 5.01 -10.06 -3.55
C ALA A 78 4.67 -10.05 -2.05
N GLY A 79 4.70 -8.89 -1.39
CA GLY A 79 4.26 -8.72 -0.01
C GLY A 79 2.80 -9.13 0.19
N ILE A 80 1.90 -8.68 -0.69
CA ILE A 80 0.48 -9.06 -0.66
C ILE A 80 0.31 -10.57 -0.79
N PHE A 81 1.09 -11.23 -1.67
CA PHE A 81 1.09 -12.69 -1.75
C PHE A 81 1.51 -13.35 -0.44
N HIS A 82 2.36 -12.70 0.35
CA HIS A 82 2.80 -13.17 1.66
C HIS A 82 1.92 -12.69 2.84
N GLY A 83 0.79 -12.03 2.55
CA GLY A 83 -0.21 -11.63 3.53
C GLY A 83 -0.13 -10.17 3.99
N ASP A 84 0.73 -9.35 3.37
CA ASP A 84 0.70 -7.92 3.60
C ASP A 84 -0.59 -7.31 3.05
N PRO A 85 -1.16 -6.27 3.71
CA PRO A 85 -2.33 -5.60 3.19
C PRO A 85 -1.99 -4.83 1.89
N PRO A 86 -2.94 -4.70 0.94
CA PRO A 86 -2.73 -3.85 -0.23
C PRO A 86 -2.54 -2.38 0.20
N PRO A 87 -1.76 -1.59 -0.57
CA PRO A 87 -1.63 -0.16 -0.34
C PRO A 87 -2.99 0.52 -0.28
N ARG A 88 -3.18 1.44 0.66
CA ARG A 88 -4.45 2.18 0.74
C ARG A 88 -4.52 3.13 -0.46
N LYS A 89 -5.68 3.18 -1.11
CA LYS A 89 -5.96 4.13 -2.19
C LYS A 89 -5.61 5.55 -1.69
N ASN A 90 -4.64 6.19 -2.34
CA ASN A 90 -4.06 7.51 -2.04
C ASN A 90 -2.84 7.58 -1.09
N GLU A 91 -2.16 6.47 -0.80
CA GLU A 91 -0.84 6.52 -0.18
C GLU A 91 0.28 6.58 -1.25
N PRO A 92 1.14 7.61 -1.25
CA PRO A 92 2.32 7.60 -2.10
C PRO A 92 3.23 6.42 -1.71
N ALA A 93 3.77 5.77 -2.73
CA ALA A 93 4.77 4.70 -2.66
C ALA A 93 5.82 5.02 -1.59
N THR A 94 5.79 4.30 -0.47
CA THR A 94 6.68 4.59 0.67
C THR A 94 8.08 4.05 0.38
N GLY A 95 8.89 4.85 -0.32
CA GLY A 95 10.34 4.88 -0.14
C GLY A 95 10.64 5.54 1.22
N GLY A 96 11.49 4.93 2.03
CA GLY A 96 11.74 5.31 3.41
C GLY A 96 12.85 6.35 3.58
N GLY A 97 12.74 7.50 2.92
CA GLY A 97 13.61 8.66 3.17
C GLY A 97 12.88 9.80 3.90
N GLU A 98 13.60 10.58 4.71
CA GLU A 98 13.03 11.79 5.37
C GLU A 98 12.47 12.78 4.33
N ASP A 99 13.08 12.85 3.14
CA ASP A 99 12.61 13.65 2.02
C ASP A 99 11.30 13.12 1.41
N ASP A 100 11.08 11.80 1.43
CA ASP A 100 9.83 11.19 0.97
C ASP A 100 8.68 11.49 1.95
N VAL A 101 8.99 11.49 3.25
CA VAL A 101 8.04 11.91 4.29
C VAL A 101 7.67 13.39 4.11
N ARG A 102 8.66 14.25 3.85
CA ARG A 102 8.43 15.68 3.57
C ARG A 102 7.59 15.90 2.32
N GLN A 103 7.88 15.18 1.24
CA GLN A 103 7.09 15.22 -0.01
C GLN A 103 5.65 14.74 0.23
N ALA A 104 5.46 13.65 0.96
CA ALA A 104 4.13 13.13 1.28
C ALA A 104 3.32 14.09 2.15
N ILE A 105 3.96 14.74 3.12
CA ILE A 105 3.33 15.79 3.94
C ILE A 105 2.98 17.00 3.08
N ALA A 106 3.92 17.51 2.28
CA ALA A 106 3.70 18.66 1.41
C ALA A 106 2.56 18.42 0.41
N PHE A 107 2.51 17.24 -0.20
CA PHE A 107 1.42 16.83 -1.08
C PHE A 107 0.08 16.80 -0.35
N ARG A 108 0.01 16.18 0.83
CA ARG A 108 -1.23 16.12 1.63
C ARG A 108 -1.70 17.50 2.07
N LEU A 109 -0.78 18.41 2.39
CA LEU A 109 -1.10 19.76 2.83
C LEU A 109 -1.43 20.72 1.68
N SER A 110 -1.07 20.39 0.43
CA SER A 110 -1.28 21.26 -0.75
C SER A 110 -2.74 21.58 -1.06
N GLY A 111 -3.69 20.77 -0.59
CA GLY A 111 -5.12 20.95 -0.81
C GLY A 111 -5.83 21.78 0.28
N TYR A 112 -5.12 22.20 1.32
CA TYR A 112 -5.71 22.93 2.44
C TYR A 112 -5.56 24.44 2.26
N SER A 113 -6.59 25.17 2.69
CA SER A 113 -6.54 26.63 2.75
C SER A 113 -5.60 27.11 3.87
N PRO A 114 -5.09 28.36 3.81
CA PRO A 114 -4.25 28.92 4.87
C PRO A 114 -4.88 28.87 6.27
N ALA A 115 -6.21 28.97 6.36
CA ALA A 115 -6.94 28.91 7.63
C ALA A 115 -6.94 27.48 8.22
N GLU A 116 -7.14 26.46 7.39
CA GLU A 116 -7.11 25.06 7.81
C GLU A 116 -5.68 24.63 8.19
N LEU A 117 -4.68 25.10 7.45
CA LEU A 117 -3.27 24.89 7.82
C LEU A 117 -2.95 25.52 9.18
N GLY A 118 -3.53 26.68 9.50
CA GLY A 118 -3.44 27.28 10.82
C GLY A 118 -3.94 26.36 11.94
N GLN A 119 -5.09 25.71 11.74
CA GLN A 119 -5.65 24.76 12.72
C GLN A 119 -4.78 23.53 12.90
N VAL A 120 -4.20 23.00 11.82
CA VAL A 120 -3.26 21.87 11.88
C VAL A 120 -2.00 22.25 12.68
N LEU A 121 -1.45 23.45 12.45
CA LEU A 121 -0.30 23.94 13.21
C LEU A 121 -0.60 24.11 14.70
N ASP A 122 -1.79 24.58 15.05
CA ASP A 122 -2.18 24.73 16.46
C ASP A 122 -2.33 23.38 17.17
N LEU A 123 -2.88 22.36 16.49
CA LEU A 123 -2.92 21.01 17.01
C LEU A 123 -1.52 20.42 17.23
N LEU A 124 -0.59 20.67 16.30
CA LEU A 124 0.80 20.20 16.45
C LEU A 124 1.49 20.83 17.67
N LYS A 125 1.28 22.13 17.93
CA LYS A 125 1.80 22.80 19.13
C LYS A 125 1.28 22.16 20.42
N ILE A 126 0.00 21.76 20.45
CA ILE A 126 -0.60 21.06 21.60
C ILE A 126 0.09 19.70 21.81
N VAL A 127 0.24 18.92 20.75
CA VAL A 127 0.91 17.61 20.80
C VAL A 127 2.37 17.74 21.23
N GLU A 128 3.10 18.73 20.72
CA GLU A 128 4.47 19.03 21.16
C GLU A 128 4.54 19.46 22.63
N GLY A 129 3.57 20.26 23.10
CA GLY A 129 3.43 20.64 24.49
C GLY A 129 3.20 19.44 25.42
N MET A 130 2.40 18.47 24.99
CA MET A 130 2.16 17.21 25.71
C MET A 130 3.37 16.28 25.73
N ARG A 131 4.32 16.47 24.80
CA ARG A 131 5.51 15.63 24.68
C ARG A 131 6.65 16.09 25.58
N LYS A 132 6.57 17.28 26.18
CA LYS A 132 7.51 17.71 27.22
C LYS A 132 7.29 16.86 28.47
N PRO A 133 8.32 16.18 29.01
CA PRO A 133 8.16 15.42 30.23
C PRO A 133 7.72 16.36 31.35
N THR A 134 6.72 15.91 32.13
CA THR A 134 6.34 16.52 33.40
C THR A 134 7.62 16.78 34.20
N PRO A 135 7.86 18.00 34.73
CA PRO A 135 8.99 18.20 35.63
C PRO A 135 8.79 17.26 36.83
N GLU A 136 9.74 16.35 37.04
CA GLU A 136 9.84 15.60 38.28
C GLU A 136 9.97 16.62 39.41
N GLY A 137 9.00 16.61 40.32
CA GLY A 137 8.94 17.52 41.45
C GLY A 137 10.07 17.28 42.45
N ASP A 138 10.42 18.38 43.13
CA ASP A 138 11.45 18.53 44.17
C ASP A 138 11.48 17.44 45.26
#